data_AF-A7ARV8-F1
#
_entry.id   AF-A7ARV8-F1
#
_cell.length_a   1.000
_cell.length_b   1.000
_cell.length_c   1.000
_cell.angle_alpha   90.00
_cell.angle_beta   90.00
_cell.angle_gamma   90.00
#
_symmetry.space_group_name_H-M   'P 1'
#
loop_
_entity.id
_entity.type
_entity.pdbx_description
1 polymer ?
#
loop_
_entity_poly.entity_id
_entity_poly.type
_entity_poly.pdbx_seq_one_letter_code
_entity_poly.pdbx_strand_id
1 'polypeptide(L)'
;MNQQLREVRTGGGIDATFVLGSSLTVKDLYIASRNTSDDNAINVLDCKNPQLRDSLRLFFENSSVRLYAAPSERDMLQFAQRLSDAFACVEVRQPNIVRRCVEFCDRETDCVLSDDTNAIALGAPNVIRDYCGKNVSTTINHIALLDAMGFSRDQFVDFCVLCGTDGIPLIPHIGPERAYRIVSSFNSLEAFIHSETLDNFLRVPNVHKTLQKRNVNLDEFKNSLMDVKSLRNTLIDINV
;
A
#
# COMPACT_ATOMS: atom_id res chain seq x y z
N MET A 1 7.33 -17.44 -11.57
CA MET A 1 7.06 -16.32 -12.51
C MET A 1 6.11 -16.82 -13.59
N ASN A 2 5.04 -16.05 -13.81
CA ASN A 2 3.99 -16.29 -14.80
C ASN A 2 4.59 -16.55 -16.21
N GLN A 3 3.98 -17.47 -16.99
CA GLN A 3 4.42 -17.80 -18.35
C GLN A 3 4.37 -16.58 -19.29
N GLN A 4 3.45 -15.64 -19.08
CA GLN A 4 3.37 -14.39 -19.85
C GLN A 4 4.59 -13.46 -19.63
N LEU A 5 5.24 -13.55 -18.46
CA LEU A 5 6.48 -12.82 -18.18
C LEU A 5 7.72 -13.49 -18.79
N ARG A 6 7.61 -14.72 -19.32
CA ARG A 6 8.72 -15.42 -19.99
C ARG A 6 8.88 -15.03 -21.46
N GLU A 7 7.88 -14.37 -22.04
CA GLU A 7 7.84 -14.06 -23.48
C GLU A 7 8.38 -12.67 -23.84
N VAL A 8 9.03 -11.96 -22.92
CA VAL A 8 9.83 -10.80 -23.29
C VAL A 8 11.25 -11.26 -23.62
N ARG A 9 11.40 -11.88 -24.80
CA ARG A 9 12.69 -11.97 -25.48
C ARG A 9 12.65 -11.03 -26.68
N THR A 10 13.57 -10.08 -26.75
CA THR A 10 14.25 -9.72 -28.00
C THR A 10 15.45 -8.83 -27.72
N GLY A 11 16.68 -9.34 -27.88
CA GLY A 11 17.83 -8.59 -28.44
C GLY A 11 18.33 -7.30 -27.76
N GLY A 12 17.69 -6.82 -26.70
CA GLY A 12 18.01 -5.66 -25.87
C GLY A 12 17.19 -5.85 -24.60
N GLY A 13 17.84 -5.93 -23.45
CA GLY A 13 17.18 -6.29 -22.20
C GLY A 13 15.99 -5.37 -21.89
N ILE A 14 15.00 -5.87 -21.17
CA ILE A 14 14.10 -4.98 -20.44
C ILE A 14 14.98 -4.30 -19.39
N ASP A 15 15.07 -2.97 -19.43
CA ASP A 15 15.66 -2.20 -18.33
C ASP A 15 14.74 -2.32 -17.11
N ALA A 16 14.94 -3.38 -16.34
CA ALA A 16 14.16 -3.68 -15.15
C ALA A 16 14.93 -3.19 -13.91
N THR A 17 14.27 -2.32 -13.13
CA THR A 17 14.78 -1.89 -11.83
C THR A 17 14.00 -2.58 -10.72
N PHE A 18 14.70 -3.30 -9.85
CA PHE A 18 14.12 -3.92 -8.67
C PHE A 18 14.34 -3.03 -7.46
N VAL A 19 13.29 -2.80 -6.68
CA VAL A 19 13.37 -2.09 -5.41
C VAL A 19 13.18 -3.09 -4.28
N LEU A 20 14.16 -3.16 -3.38
CA LEU A 20 14.16 -4.05 -2.23
C LEU A 20 14.21 -3.23 -0.93
N GLY A 21 13.34 -3.56 0.01
CA GLY A 21 13.25 -2.93 1.32
C GLY A 21 12.39 -3.74 2.29
N SER A 22 12.32 -3.31 3.54
CA SER A 22 11.36 -3.85 4.49
C SER A 22 10.05 -3.08 4.35
N SER A 23 8.95 -3.78 4.07
CA SER A 23 7.60 -3.17 4.01
C SER A 23 7.09 -2.70 5.39
N LEU A 24 7.80 -2.99 6.48
CA LEU A 24 7.42 -2.63 7.83
C LEU A 24 8.39 -1.57 8.35
N THR A 25 7.86 -0.43 8.79
CA THR A 25 8.66 0.49 9.60
C THR A 25 8.87 -0.11 10.99
N VAL A 26 9.91 0.33 11.71
CA VAL A 26 10.15 -0.08 13.12
C VAL A 26 8.91 0.21 13.99
N LYS A 27 8.15 1.25 13.64
CA LYS A 27 6.90 1.63 14.31
C LYS A 27 5.76 0.64 14.00
N ASP A 28 5.69 0.11 12.78
CA ASP A 28 4.68 -0.89 12.38
C ASP A 28 4.93 -2.24 13.04
N LEU A 29 6.21 -2.64 13.16
CA LEU A 29 6.61 -3.83 13.94
C LEU A 29 6.22 -3.68 15.42
N TYR A 30 6.39 -2.48 15.98
CA TYR A 30 6.03 -2.18 17.36
C TYR A 30 4.51 -2.16 17.59
N ILE A 31 3.73 -1.56 16.69
CA ILE A 31 2.26 -1.49 16.77
C ILE A 31 1.63 -2.88 16.54
N ALA A 32 2.14 -3.64 15.57
CA ALA A 32 1.69 -5.01 15.30
C ALA A 32 1.91 -5.92 16.52
N SER A 33 2.98 -5.70 17.30
CA SER A 33 3.24 -6.43 18.55
C SER A 33 2.26 -6.13 19.69
N ARG A 34 1.51 -5.02 19.61
CA ARG A 34 0.57 -4.56 20.67
C ARG A 34 -0.90 -4.91 20.42
N ASN A 35 -1.30 -5.20 19.18
CA ASN A 35 -2.72 -5.26 18.79
C ASN A 35 -3.26 -6.66 18.45
N THR A 36 -2.45 -7.72 18.49
CA THR A 36 -2.94 -9.08 18.21
C THR A 36 -3.53 -9.72 19.47
N SER A 37 -4.84 -9.56 19.64
CA SER A 37 -5.68 -10.36 20.55
C SER A 37 -6.52 -11.38 19.78
N ASP A 38 -5.99 -11.91 18.67
CA ASP A 38 -6.64 -12.90 17.80
C ASP A 38 -5.70 -14.10 17.58
N ASP A 39 -6.18 -15.29 17.92
CA ASP A 39 -5.40 -16.53 18.15
C ASP A 39 -4.83 -17.20 16.88
N ASN A 40 -4.90 -16.58 15.70
CA ASN A 40 -4.57 -17.26 14.43
C ASN A 40 -3.57 -16.55 13.51
N ALA A 41 -2.90 -15.49 13.95
CA ALA A 41 -1.73 -14.99 13.23
C ALA A 41 -0.74 -14.28 14.17
N ILE A 42 0.49 -14.79 14.22
CA ILE A 42 1.61 -14.12 14.91
C ILE A 42 2.66 -13.76 13.87
N ASN A 43 3.00 -12.48 13.80
CA ASN A 43 4.20 -12.03 13.09
C ASN A 43 5.43 -12.60 13.80
N VAL A 44 6.10 -13.55 13.16
CA VAL A 44 7.38 -14.07 13.65
C VAL A 44 8.45 -13.03 13.29
N LEU A 45 8.65 -12.14 14.25
CA LEU A 45 9.67 -11.08 14.28
C LEU A 45 11.03 -11.54 13.75
N ASP A 46 11.81 -10.54 13.31
CA ASP A 46 13.27 -10.53 13.15
C ASP A 46 13.98 -11.12 14.39
N CYS A 47 13.97 -12.46 14.48
CA CYS A 47 14.56 -13.18 15.60
C CYS A 47 16.05 -13.35 15.33
N LYS A 48 16.85 -12.41 15.86
CA LYS A 48 18.31 -12.56 15.94
C LYS A 48 18.77 -13.74 16.81
N ASN A 49 17.85 -14.46 17.47
CA ASN A 49 18.12 -15.65 18.26
C ASN A 49 17.86 -16.95 17.45
N PRO A 50 18.90 -17.70 17.06
CA PRO A 50 18.78 -18.92 16.27
C PRO A 50 17.99 -20.04 16.96
N GLN A 51 18.11 -20.16 18.29
CA GLN A 51 17.48 -21.24 19.06
C GLN A 51 15.95 -21.09 19.11
N LEU A 52 15.47 -19.84 19.15
CA LEU A 52 14.05 -19.53 19.11
C LEU A 52 13.46 -19.82 17.72
N ARG A 53 14.19 -19.51 16.66
CA ARG A 53 13.80 -19.82 15.27
C ARG A 53 13.65 -21.33 15.04
N ASP A 54 14.59 -22.13 15.54
CA ASP A 54 14.54 -23.59 15.38
C ASP A 54 13.41 -24.20 16.22
N SER A 55 13.16 -23.66 17.41
CA SER A 55 12.04 -24.08 18.28
C SER A 55 10.68 -23.73 17.67
N LEU A 56 10.54 -22.55 17.06
CA LEU A 56 9.33 -22.16 16.32
C LEU A 56 9.13 -23.04 15.09
N ARG A 57 10.20 -23.35 14.35
CA ARG A 57 10.12 -24.23 13.18
C ARG A 57 9.65 -25.64 13.56
N LEU A 58 10.21 -26.22 14.62
CA LEU A 58 9.79 -27.52 15.15
C LEU A 58 8.33 -27.51 15.64
N PHE A 59 7.90 -26.43 16.28
CA PHE A 59 6.53 -26.29 16.76
C PHE A 59 5.50 -26.27 15.61
N PHE A 60 5.84 -25.64 14.49
CA PHE A 60 4.95 -25.51 13.33
C PHE A 60 5.12 -26.59 12.25
N GLU A 61 6.06 -27.54 12.39
CA GLU A 61 6.33 -28.60 11.41
C GLU A 61 5.12 -29.50 11.07
N ASN A 62 4.13 -29.58 11.98
CA ASN A 62 2.88 -30.32 11.78
C ASN A 62 1.67 -29.44 11.43
N SER A 63 1.88 -28.14 11.22
CA SER A 63 0.83 -27.18 10.87
C SER A 63 0.82 -26.91 9.36
N SER A 64 -0.35 -26.63 8.80
CA SER A 64 -0.51 -26.18 7.41
C SER A 64 -0.01 -24.74 7.18
N VAL A 65 0.61 -24.12 8.19
CA VAL A 65 1.06 -22.72 8.17
C VAL A 65 2.50 -22.64 7.67
N ARG A 66 2.70 -22.05 6.48
CA ARG A 66 4.04 -21.72 5.97
C ARG A 66 4.50 -20.38 6.55
N LEU A 67 5.57 -20.41 7.34
CA LEU A 67 6.24 -19.20 7.82
C LEU A 67 7.11 -18.61 6.71
N TYR A 68 6.87 -17.35 6.34
CA TYR A 68 7.80 -16.56 5.53
C TYR A 68 8.47 -15.54 6.46
N ALA A 69 9.74 -15.76 6.80
CA ALA A 69 10.52 -14.71 7.43
C ALA A 69 10.77 -13.60 6.42
N ALA A 70 10.66 -12.33 6.83
CA ALA A 70 11.21 -11.24 6.04
C ALA A 70 12.69 -11.57 5.76
N PRO A 71 13.16 -11.46 4.50
CA PRO A 71 14.53 -11.82 4.16
C PRO A 71 15.51 -11.00 4.99
N SER A 72 16.55 -11.65 5.53
CA SER A 72 17.57 -10.93 6.30
C SER A 72 18.30 -9.93 5.40
N GLU A 73 18.97 -8.94 5.99
CA GLU A 73 19.80 -7.99 5.22
C GLU A 73 20.81 -8.71 4.32
N ARG A 74 21.40 -9.81 4.83
CA ARG A 74 22.32 -10.65 4.06
C ARG A 74 21.63 -11.31 2.87
N ASP A 75 20.42 -11.83 3.06
CA ASP A 75 19.64 -12.46 1.98
C ASP A 75 19.22 -11.43 0.93
N MET A 76 18.77 -10.24 1.36
CA MET A 76 18.43 -9.13 0.46
C MET A 76 19.62 -8.70 -0.39
N LEU A 77 20.81 -8.55 0.22
CA LEU A 77 22.04 -8.24 -0.52
C LEU A 77 22.45 -9.36 -1.47
N GLN A 78 22.24 -10.62 -1.08
CA GLN A 78 22.51 -11.76 -1.96
C GLN A 78 21.54 -11.81 -3.15
N PHE A 79 20.25 -11.51 -2.94
CA PHE A 79 19.28 -11.40 -4.03
C PHE A 79 19.62 -10.23 -4.95
N ALA A 80 19.97 -9.08 -4.39
CA ALA A 80 20.39 -7.91 -5.15
C ALA A 80 21.60 -8.24 -6.03
N GLN A 81 22.66 -8.83 -5.46
CA GLN A 81 23.85 -9.22 -6.23
C GLN A 81 23.49 -10.16 -7.40
N ARG A 82 22.67 -11.19 -7.13
CA ARG A 82 22.26 -12.14 -8.17
C ARG A 82 21.42 -11.52 -9.27
N LEU A 83 20.59 -10.53 -8.94
CA LEU A 83 19.77 -9.80 -9.91
C LEU A 83 20.64 -8.85 -10.74
N SER A 84 21.57 -8.14 -10.08
CA SER A 84 22.53 -7.25 -10.74
C SER A 84 23.44 -7.99 -11.73
N ASP A 85 23.98 -9.14 -11.32
CA ASP A 85 24.82 -9.99 -12.18
C ASP A 85 24.06 -10.54 -13.39
N ALA A 86 22.72 -10.59 -13.31
CA ALA A 86 21.84 -11.22 -14.27
C ALA A 86 20.93 -10.23 -15.01
N PHE A 87 21.35 -8.98 -15.24
CA PHE A 87 20.70 -7.97 -16.10
C PHE A 87 19.74 -6.97 -15.44
N ALA A 88 19.79 -6.72 -14.13
CA ALA A 88 18.89 -5.75 -13.49
C ALA A 88 19.58 -4.61 -12.75
N CYS A 89 18.98 -3.42 -12.76
CA CYS A 89 19.31 -2.38 -11.77
C CYS A 89 18.61 -2.75 -10.45
N VAL A 90 19.31 -2.62 -9.32
CA VAL A 90 18.72 -2.94 -8.02
C VAL A 90 18.99 -1.83 -7.03
N GLU A 91 17.93 -1.27 -6.46
CA GLU A 91 18.02 -0.42 -5.27
C GLU A 91 17.64 -1.21 -4.03
N VAL A 92 18.44 -1.09 -2.99
CA VAL A 92 18.22 -1.72 -1.69
C VAL A 92 18.01 -0.67 -0.61
N ARG A 93 17.35 -1.06 0.49
CA ARG A 93 17.14 -0.23 1.69
C ARG A 93 16.17 0.94 1.49
N GLN A 94 15.23 0.80 0.57
CA GLN A 94 14.24 1.84 0.35
C GLN A 94 13.15 1.80 1.44
N PRO A 95 12.87 2.93 2.11
CA PRO A 95 11.89 2.99 3.21
C PRO A 95 10.45 2.84 2.71
N ASN A 96 10.16 3.28 1.49
CA ASN A 96 8.89 3.06 0.81
C ASN A 96 9.15 2.48 -0.58
N ILE A 97 9.05 1.16 -0.68
CA ILE A 97 9.34 0.38 -1.88
C ILE A 97 8.43 0.81 -3.04
N VAL A 98 7.13 0.92 -2.78
CA VAL A 98 6.13 1.20 -3.82
C VAL A 98 6.29 2.60 -4.37
N ARG A 99 6.50 3.60 -3.50
CA ARG A 99 6.78 4.97 -3.92
C ARG A 99 8.01 5.04 -4.82
N ARG A 100 9.09 4.37 -4.43
CA ARG A 100 10.32 4.37 -5.23
C ARG A 100 10.11 3.73 -6.60
N CYS A 101 9.32 2.65 -6.71
CA CYS A 101 8.96 2.08 -8.01
C CYS A 101 8.21 3.08 -8.90
N VAL A 102 7.31 3.88 -8.32
CA VAL A 102 6.56 4.91 -9.08
C VAL A 102 7.50 6.03 -9.53
N GLU A 103 8.42 6.46 -8.68
CA GLU A 103 9.44 7.50 -9.01
C GLU A 103 10.41 7.09 -10.12
N PHE A 104 10.49 5.81 -10.47
CA PHE A 104 11.26 5.33 -11.63
C PHE A 104 10.48 5.34 -12.94
N CYS A 105 9.18 5.62 -12.90
CA CYS A 105 8.35 5.71 -14.08
C CYS A 105 8.47 7.11 -14.68
N ASP A 106 9.22 7.24 -15.76
CA ASP A 106 9.46 8.50 -16.46
C ASP A 106 8.64 8.60 -17.75
N ARG A 107 7.98 7.51 -18.16
CA ARG A 107 7.19 7.41 -19.39
C ARG A 107 5.83 6.81 -19.12
N GLU A 108 4.84 7.19 -19.92
CA GLU A 108 3.48 6.62 -19.87
C GLU A 108 3.44 5.10 -20.17
N THR A 109 4.49 4.56 -20.80
CA THR A 109 4.63 3.13 -21.10
C THR A 109 5.23 2.32 -19.96
N ASP A 110 5.75 2.98 -18.92
CA ASP A 110 6.41 2.28 -17.81
C ASP A 110 5.39 1.54 -16.95
N CYS A 111 5.85 0.48 -16.29
CA CYS A 111 4.98 -0.43 -15.55
C CYS A 111 5.57 -0.71 -14.16
N VAL A 112 4.73 -0.55 -13.14
CA VAL A 112 5.02 -1.05 -11.79
C VAL A 112 4.42 -2.44 -11.64
N LEU A 113 5.27 -3.44 -11.40
CA LEU A 113 4.84 -4.80 -11.08
C LEU A 113 4.64 -4.93 -9.57
N SER A 114 3.40 -4.84 -9.08
CA SER A 114 3.10 -4.90 -7.65
C SER A 114 1.63 -5.27 -7.41
N ASP A 115 1.37 -6.13 -6.42
CA ASP A 115 0.01 -6.40 -5.95
C ASP A 115 -0.48 -5.35 -4.92
N ASP A 116 0.40 -4.47 -4.45
CA ASP A 116 0.03 -3.34 -3.60
C ASP A 116 -0.64 -2.23 -4.44
N THR A 117 -1.91 -1.97 -4.14
CA THR A 117 -2.72 -0.95 -4.83
C THR A 117 -2.26 0.47 -4.56
N ASN A 118 -1.38 0.69 -3.57
CA ASN A 118 -0.75 2.00 -3.35
C ASN A 118 0.01 2.48 -4.59
N ALA A 119 0.53 1.57 -5.44
CA ALA A 119 1.15 1.95 -6.71
C ALA A 119 0.19 2.78 -7.59
N ILE A 120 -1.09 2.42 -7.60
CA ILE A 120 -2.13 3.11 -8.36
C ILE A 120 -2.43 4.47 -7.69
N ALA A 121 -2.57 4.47 -6.37
CA ALA A 121 -2.84 5.68 -5.59
C ALA A 121 -1.72 6.73 -5.69
N LEU A 122 -0.48 6.28 -5.86
CA LEU A 122 0.73 7.10 -6.05
C LEU A 122 0.89 7.60 -7.50
N GLY A 123 0.11 7.09 -8.45
CA GLY A 123 0.11 7.57 -9.84
C GLY A 123 1.01 6.80 -10.79
N ALA A 124 1.36 5.54 -10.49
CA ALA A 124 2.05 4.71 -11.47
C ALA A 124 1.25 4.64 -12.79
N PRO A 125 1.89 4.89 -13.95
CA PRO A 125 1.20 4.99 -15.23
C PRO A 125 0.50 3.67 -15.61
N ASN A 126 1.16 2.54 -15.34
CA ASN A 126 0.58 1.21 -15.47
C ASN A 126 0.96 0.36 -14.25
N VAL A 127 0.01 -0.37 -13.68
CA VAL A 127 0.24 -1.31 -12.58
C VAL A 127 -0.14 -2.71 -13.00
N ILE A 128 0.85 -3.62 -13.01
CA ILE A 128 0.65 -5.04 -13.29
C ILE A 128 0.48 -5.78 -11.97
N ARG A 129 -0.67 -6.43 -11.82
CA ARG A 129 -1.10 -7.21 -10.66
C ARG A 129 -1.28 -8.68 -11.01
N ASP A 130 -1.50 -9.51 -10.00
CA ASP A 130 -1.81 -10.93 -10.13
C ASP A 130 -0.69 -11.74 -10.82
N TYR A 131 0.55 -11.24 -10.72
CA TYR A 131 1.70 -11.82 -11.41
C TYR A 131 2.30 -13.03 -10.68
N CYS A 132 1.96 -13.20 -9.41
CA CYS A 132 2.36 -14.32 -8.57
C CYS A 132 1.27 -15.41 -8.54
N GLY A 133 1.54 -16.56 -9.16
CA GLY A 133 0.72 -17.77 -8.98
C GLY A 133 -0.56 -17.85 -9.82
N LYS A 134 -0.91 -16.82 -10.59
CA LYS A 134 -1.97 -16.89 -11.62
C LYS A 134 -1.37 -17.00 -13.02
N ASN A 135 -2.16 -17.56 -13.95
CA ASN A 135 -1.77 -17.71 -15.36
C ASN A 135 -1.96 -16.42 -16.17
N VAL A 136 -2.74 -15.48 -15.66
CA VAL A 136 -3.06 -14.21 -16.31
C VAL A 136 -2.84 -13.09 -15.30
N SER A 137 -2.00 -12.11 -15.66
CA SER A 137 -1.82 -10.89 -14.89
C SER A 137 -2.82 -9.81 -15.34
N THR A 138 -3.26 -8.98 -14.39
CA THR A 138 -4.15 -7.85 -14.66
C THR A 138 -3.32 -6.58 -14.78
N THR A 139 -3.57 -5.74 -15.79
CA THR A 139 -2.92 -4.42 -15.90
C THR A 139 -3.94 -3.32 -15.71
N ILE A 140 -3.62 -2.35 -14.86
CA ILE A 140 -4.41 -1.15 -14.63
C ILE A 140 -3.64 0.03 -15.19
N ASN A 141 -4.16 0.65 -16.25
CA ASN A 141 -3.63 1.89 -16.81
C ASN A 141 -4.26 3.09 -16.07
N HIS A 142 -3.43 4.04 -15.62
CA HIS A 142 -3.88 5.14 -14.77
C HIS A 142 -4.84 6.09 -15.49
N ILE A 143 -4.54 6.44 -16.74
CA ILE A 143 -5.38 7.35 -17.53
C ILE A 143 -6.75 6.72 -17.76
N ALA A 144 -6.79 5.47 -18.23
CA ALA A 144 -8.03 4.74 -18.46
C ALA A 144 -8.86 4.56 -17.17
N LEU A 145 -8.20 4.37 -16.02
CA LEU A 145 -8.86 4.30 -14.71
C LEU A 145 -9.52 5.64 -14.37
N LEU A 146 -8.79 6.76 -14.49
CA LEU A 146 -9.32 8.09 -14.20
C LEU A 146 -10.50 8.44 -15.11
N ASP A 147 -10.38 8.13 -16.41
CA ASP A 147 -11.45 8.33 -17.39
C ASP A 147 -12.69 7.51 -17.05
N ALA A 148 -12.52 6.24 -16.69
CA ALA A 148 -13.62 5.36 -16.30
C ALA A 148 -14.32 5.81 -15.02
N MET A 149 -13.57 6.43 -14.09
CA MET A 149 -14.12 7.01 -12.86
C MET A 149 -14.68 8.42 -13.06
N GLY A 150 -14.37 9.08 -14.18
CA GLY A 150 -14.69 10.50 -14.40
C GLY A 150 -14.02 11.42 -13.39
N PHE A 151 -12.83 11.05 -12.90
CA PHE A 151 -12.09 11.79 -11.87
C PHE A 151 -10.83 12.44 -12.43
N SER A 152 -10.49 13.62 -11.92
CA SER A 152 -9.12 14.13 -12.02
C SER A 152 -8.17 13.33 -11.11
N ARG A 153 -6.86 13.50 -11.31
CA ARG A 153 -5.85 12.90 -10.43
C ARG A 153 -6.09 13.25 -8.96
N ASP A 154 -6.33 14.53 -8.67
CA ASP A 154 -6.62 15.05 -7.33
C ASP A 154 -7.87 14.41 -6.71
N GLN A 155 -8.93 14.27 -7.49
CA GLN A 155 -10.17 13.62 -7.06
C GLN A 155 -9.95 12.13 -6.76
N PHE A 156 -9.13 11.45 -7.56
CA PHE A 156 -8.77 10.07 -7.31
C PHE A 156 -7.93 9.91 -6.04
N VAL A 157 -7.00 10.84 -5.76
CA VAL A 157 -6.29 10.86 -4.47
C VAL A 157 -7.27 11.04 -3.32
N ASP A 158 -8.19 11.99 -3.41
CA ASP A 158 -9.22 12.21 -2.39
C ASP A 158 -10.07 10.96 -2.16
N PHE A 159 -10.41 10.25 -3.24
CA PHE A 159 -11.10 8.98 -3.20
C PHE A 159 -10.28 7.91 -2.45
N CYS A 160 -8.99 7.75 -2.75
CA CYS A 160 -8.10 6.81 -2.07
C CYS A 160 -7.97 7.13 -0.57
N VAL A 161 -7.84 8.42 -0.23
CA VAL A 161 -7.78 8.90 1.15
C VAL A 161 -9.04 8.53 1.92
N LEU A 162 -10.22 8.75 1.32
CA LEU A 162 -11.50 8.39 1.92
C LEU A 162 -11.71 6.88 2.06
N CYS A 163 -11.11 6.07 1.18
CA CYS A 163 -11.12 4.61 1.29
C CYS A 163 -10.20 4.09 2.41
N GLY A 164 -9.25 4.93 2.86
CA GLY A 164 -8.26 4.60 3.86
C GLY A 164 -6.87 4.45 3.25
N THR A 165 -5.94 5.29 3.69
CA THR A 165 -4.52 5.20 3.37
C THR A 165 -3.74 5.24 4.68
N ASP A 166 -2.60 4.56 4.73
CA ASP A 166 -1.77 4.49 5.93
C ASP A 166 -1.38 5.88 6.43
N GLY A 167 -1.43 6.06 7.75
CA GLY A 167 -1.15 7.34 8.40
C GLY A 167 -2.29 8.36 8.36
N ILE A 168 -3.38 8.11 7.62
CA ILE A 168 -4.54 9.01 7.57
C ILE A 168 -5.69 8.48 8.46
N PRO A 169 -6.29 9.33 9.31
CA PRO A 169 -7.48 8.96 10.09
C PRO A 169 -8.64 8.48 9.20
N LEU A 170 -8.97 7.20 9.29
CA LEU A 170 -10.07 6.61 8.55
C LEU A 170 -11.42 7.07 9.13
N ILE A 171 -12.21 7.78 8.33
CA ILE A 171 -13.59 8.11 8.65
C ILE A 171 -14.41 6.82 8.66
N PRO A 172 -14.98 6.40 9.81
CA PRO A 172 -15.69 5.13 9.90
C PRO A 172 -16.87 5.05 8.93
N HIS A 173 -17.11 3.84 8.39
CA HIS A 173 -18.24 3.56 7.51
C HIS A 173 -18.23 4.34 6.18
N ILE A 174 -17.07 4.84 5.76
CA ILE A 174 -16.81 5.27 4.39
C ILE A 174 -16.00 4.16 3.70
N GLY A 175 -16.62 3.50 2.73
CA GLY A 175 -15.97 2.56 1.82
C GLY A 175 -16.00 3.08 0.39
N PRO A 176 -15.51 2.30 -0.59
CA PRO A 176 -15.31 2.76 -1.98
C PRO A 176 -16.54 3.41 -2.62
N GLU A 177 -17.72 2.78 -2.50
CA GLU A 177 -18.95 3.34 -3.09
C GLU A 177 -19.30 4.72 -2.50
N ARG A 178 -19.17 4.86 -1.18
CA ARG A 178 -19.47 6.12 -0.49
C ARG A 178 -18.41 7.18 -0.76
N ALA A 179 -17.13 6.78 -0.79
CA ALA A 179 -16.02 7.65 -1.14
C ALA A 179 -16.20 8.23 -2.54
N TYR A 180 -16.54 7.38 -3.53
CA TYR A 180 -16.83 7.81 -4.90
C TYR A 180 -17.93 8.88 -4.91
N ARG A 181 -19.07 8.59 -4.28
CA ARG A 181 -20.19 9.55 -4.20
C ARG A 181 -19.81 10.87 -3.53
N ILE A 182 -19.01 10.83 -2.48
CA ILE A 182 -18.53 12.03 -1.78
C ILE A 182 -17.67 12.87 -2.73
N VAL A 183 -16.67 12.27 -3.37
CA VAL A 183 -15.79 12.99 -4.30
C VAL A 183 -16.58 13.56 -5.47
N SER A 184 -17.50 12.79 -6.07
CA SER A 184 -18.36 13.28 -7.15
C SER A 184 -19.29 14.44 -6.73
N SER A 185 -19.69 14.50 -5.45
CA SER A 185 -20.63 15.52 -4.97
C SER A 185 -19.94 16.80 -4.48
N PHE A 186 -18.78 16.64 -3.83
CA PHE A 186 -18.06 17.74 -3.19
C PHE A 186 -16.88 18.25 -4.01
N ASN A 187 -16.46 17.52 -5.04
CA ASN A 187 -15.30 17.78 -5.90
C ASN A 187 -13.93 17.74 -5.21
N SER A 188 -13.84 17.99 -3.91
CA SER A 188 -12.60 17.84 -3.14
C SER A 188 -12.86 17.34 -1.72
N LEU A 189 -11.83 16.73 -1.13
CA LEU A 189 -11.83 16.32 0.26
C LEU A 189 -12.05 17.51 1.21
N GLU A 190 -11.48 18.68 0.90
CA GLU A 190 -11.67 19.89 1.69
C GLU A 190 -13.12 20.33 1.75
N ALA A 191 -13.81 20.36 0.61
CA ALA A 191 -15.20 20.75 0.55
C ALA A 191 -16.07 19.78 1.39
N PHE A 192 -15.74 18.49 1.37
CA PHE A 192 -16.41 17.51 2.22
C PHE A 192 -16.13 17.71 3.71
N ILE A 193 -14.87 17.94 4.10
CA ILE A 193 -14.48 18.11 5.52
C ILE A 193 -15.14 19.34 6.15
N HIS A 194 -15.33 20.42 5.40
CA HIS A 194 -15.98 21.65 5.89
C HIS A 194 -17.51 21.62 5.75
N SER A 195 -18.09 20.52 5.29
CA SER A 195 -19.53 20.43 5.03
C SER A 195 -20.32 20.02 6.27
N GLU A 196 -21.57 20.52 6.36
CA GLU A 196 -22.55 19.99 7.31
C GLU A 196 -22.86 18.50 7.08
N THR A 197 -22.59 17.98 5.87
CA THR A 197 -22.78 16.56 5.56
C THR A 197 -21.84 15.68 6.38
N LEU A 198 -20.58 16.08 6.54
CA LEU A 198 -19.65 15.37 7.42
C LEU A 198 -20.12 15.48 8.88
N ASP A 199 -20.52 16.66 9.33
CA ASP A 199 -20.98 16.89 10.70
C ASP A 199 -22.17 16.00 11.08
N ASN A 200 -23.17 15.96 10.20
CA ASN A 200 -24.33 15.10 10.35
C ASN A 200 -23.94 13.63 10.30
N PHE A 201 -22.99 13.25 9.45
CA PHE A 201 -22.52 11.87 9.32
C PHE A 201 -21.80 11.39 10.59
N LEU A 202 -20.93 12.20 11.18
CA LEU A 202 -20.20 11.82 12.39
C LEU A 202 -21.11 11.71 13.63
N ARG A 203 -22.26 12.41 13.63
CA ARG A 203 -23.28 12.31 14.68
C ARG A 203 -24.17 11.07 14.55
N VAL A 204 -24.14 10.37 13.42
CA VAL A 204 -24.90 9.11 13.24
C VAL A 204 -24.49 8.13 14.36
N PRO A 205 -25.42 7.54 15.12
CA PRO A 205 -25.11 6.77 16.32
C PRO A 205 -24.07 5.65 16.11
N ASN A 206 -24.12 4.96 14.97
CA ASN A 206 -23.19 3.89 14.66
C ASN A 206 -21.76 4.40 14.35
N VAL A 207 -21.65 5.55 13.69
CA VAL A 207 -20.37 6.21 13.39
C VAL A 207 -19.77 6.75 14.69
N HIS A 208 -20.56 7.47 15.47
CA HIS A 208 -20.16 8.03 16.76
C HIS A 208 -19.69 6.95 17.74
N LYS A 209 -20.42 5.83 17.83
CA LYS A 209 -20.02 4.67 18.65
C LYS A 209 -18.68 4.07 18.19
N THR A 210 -18.41 4.02 16.88
CA THR A 210 -17.12 3.53 16.36
C THR A 210 -15.98 4.47 16.75
N LEU A 211 -16.18 5.79 16.71
CA LEU A 211 -15.18 6.76 17.16
C LEU A 211 -14.92 6.67 18.67
N GLN A 212 -15.98 6.56 19.47
CA GLN A 212 -15.87 6.35 20.92
C GLN A 212 -15.10 5.07 21.28
N LYS A 213 -15.33 3.97 20.55
CA LYS A 213 -14.57 2.72 20.73
C LYS A 213 -13.08 2.88 20.43
N ARG A 214 -12.71 3.85 19.58
CA ARG A 214 -11.31 4.20 19.29
C ARG A 214 -10.70 5.16 20.32
N ASN A 215 -11.45 5.53 21.38
CA ASN A 215 -11.06 6.54 22.37
C ASN A 215 -10.73 7.91 21.77
N VAL A 216 -11.32 8.27 20.64
CA VAL A 216 -11.10 9.58 19.99
C VAL A 216 -12.33 10.46 20.19
N ASN A 217 -12.12 11.69 20.67
CA ASN A 217 -13.18 12.69 20.77
C ASN A 217 -13.56 13.20 19.36
N LEU A 218 -14.82 13.57 19.13
CA LEU A 218 -15.28 14.10 17.86
C LEU A 218 -14.50 15.36 17.41
N ASP A 219 -14.22 16.29 18.33
CA ASP A 219 -13.51 17.53 18.00
C ASP A 219 -12.03 17.25 17.68
N GLU A 220 -11.41 16.33 18.42
CA GLU A 220 -10.06 15.85 18.16
C GLU A 220 -9.97 15.14 16.80
N PHE A 221 -10.96 14.30 16.49
CA PHE A 221 -11.05 13.63 15.19
C PHE A 221 -11.17 14.63 14.04
N LYS A 222 -12.04 15.64 14.16
CA LYS A 222 -12.16 16.71 13.16
C LYS A 222 -10.86 17.49 12.98
N ASN A 223 -10.17 17.83 14.06
CA ASN A 223 -8.87 18.49 13.98
C ASN A 223 -7.83 17.60 13.27
N SER A 224 -7.85 16.29 13.52
CA SER A 224 -6.97 15.36 12.80
C SER A 224 -7.26 15.31 11.29
N LEU A 225 -8.53 15.43 10.88
CA LEU A 225 -8.91 15.49 9.46
C LEU A 225 -8.39 16.76 8.77
N MET A 226 -8.21 17.86 9.50
CA MET A 226 -7.63 19.08 8.94
C MET A 226 -6.14 18.91 8.63
N ASP A 227 -5.42 18.10 9.40
CA ASP A 227 -4.00 17.78 9.18
C ASP A 227 -3.80 16.82 7.98
N VAL A 228 -4.85 16.06 7.61
CA VAL A 228 -4.82 15.14 6.46
C VAL A 228 -4.44 15.82 5.16
N LYS A 229 -4.66 17.14 5.02
CA LYS A 229 -4.14 17.92 3.88
C LYS A 229 -2.65 17.73 3.66
N SER A 230 -1.87 17.75 4.74
CA SER A 230 -0.41 17.58 4.66
C SER A 230 -0.03 16.17 4.18
N LEU A 231 -0.75 15.15 4.65
CA LEU A 231 -0.56 13.76 4.24
C LEU A 231 -1.04 13.50 2.81
N ARG A 232 -2.15 14.11 2.39
CA ARG A 232 -2.67 14.07 1.00
C ARG A 232 -1.61 14.55 0.01
N ASN A 233 -0.91 15.64 0.33
CA ASN A 233 0.13 16.18 -0.53
C ASN A 233 1.25 15.15 -0.78
N THR A 234 1.55 14.27 0.17
CA THR A 234 2.57 13.23 -0.03
C THR A 234 2.23 12.21 -1.14
N LEU A 235 0.95 12.05 -1.49
CA LEU A 235 0.46 11.22 -2.60
C LEU A 235 0.39 11.99 -3.93
N ILE A 236 0.38 13.33 -3.88
CA ILE A 236 0.31 14.22 -5.03
C ILE A 236 1.72 14.61 -5.49
N ASP A 237 2.64 14.84 -4.56
CA ASP A 237 4.01 15.36 -4.79
C ASP A 237 4.98 14.35 -5.40
N ILE A 238 4.49 13.30 -6.06
CA ILE A 238 5.32 12.54 -6.99
C ILE A 238 5.24 13.31 -8.29
N ASN A 239 6.23 14.19 -8.50
CA ASN A 239 6.46 14.82 -9.80
C ASN A 239 6.59 13.70 -10.84
N VAL A 240 5.51 13.48 -11.58
CA VAL A 240 5.54 12.97 -12.95
C VAL A 240 5.72 14.17 -13.86
#